data_AF-G5GMK7-F1
#
_entry.id   AF-G5GMK7-F1
#
_cell.length_a   1.000
_cell.length_b   1.000
_cell.length_c   1.000
_cell.angle_alpha   90.00
_cell.angle_beta   90.00
_cell.angle_gamma   90.00
#
_symmetry.space_group_name_H-M   'P 1'
#
loop_
_entity.id
_entity.type
_entity.pdbx_description
1 polymer ?
#
loop_
_entity_poly.entity_id
_entity_poly.type
_entity_poly.pdbx_seq_one_letter_code
_entity_poly.pdbx_strand_id
1 'polypeptide(L)'
;MSFKYINPGYAELLSTSDGTTVTGEQYSKTGVSFWQPNYYKGLDLSEVPPELYGRFDMYIKNSENANSARLSIAIGSYKIVKAETSWNSWKIHGNNNNNILVASDAVHTKAISTVWFHIKPGENNNGVFHAIIDEREVCNIQNANIGYLTDSDAKTIKISSLTDEILISSLILSDEEINPREQVIMLPVQSTQTDMTDCGDGSYEATAAGQELLQSVDVAALITQYGGNSRVVSIAPFAKPAYRTAEGLCALTAIEKSGSAITEHGRHIAGQDQNGFVIGTYDTSLNIAGLAGRQFGWRAGT
;
A
#
# COMPACT_ATOMS: atom_id res chain seq x y z
N MET A 1 -16.12 -11.32 -0.17
CA MET A 1 -15.05 -10.98 0.79
C MET A 1 -14.92 -9.47 0.82
N SER A 2 -14.25 -8.93 1.83
CA SER A 2 -13.77 -7.57 1.86
C SER A 2 -12.26 -7.67 2.01
N PHE A 3 -11.50 -7.06 1.11
CA PHE A 3 -10.04 -6.96 1.22
C PHE A 3 -9.63 -5.49 1.18
N LYS A 4 -8.63 -5.16 2.00
CA LYS A 4 -7.96 -3.89 1.95
C LYS A 4 -6.47 -4.10 2.14
N TYR A 5 -5.71 -3.75 1.13
CA TYR A 5 -4.25 -3.80 1.13
C TYR A 5 -3.70 -2.39 1.30
N ILE A 6 -2.74 -2.24 2.21
CA ILE A 6 -2.08 -0.97 2.52
C ILE A 6 -0.57 -1.19 2.43
N ASN A 7 0.11 -0.31 1.71
CA ASN A 7 1.56 -0.32 1.58
C ASN A 7 2.09 1.13 1.66
N PRO A 8 2.84 1.50 2.72
CA PRO A 8 3.35 2.86 2.87
C PRO A 8 4.41 3.21 1.83
N GLY A 9 5.07 2.22 1.21
CA GLY A 9 6.15 2.43 0.26
C GLY A 9 7.22 1.34 0.23
N TYR A 10 6.98 0.16 0.81
CA TYR A 10 7.94 -0.94 0.82
C TYR A 10 7.72 -1.86 -0.40
N ALA A 11 8.78 -2.15 -1.15
CA ALA A 11 8.70 -3.06 -2.28
C ALA A 11 8.42 -4.51 -1.81
N GLU A 12 8.95 -4.86 -0.65
CA GLU A 12 8.88 -6.19 -0.04
C GLU A 12 7.46 -6.53 0.45
N LEU A 13 6.56 -5.56 0.45
CA LEU A 13 5.14 -5.74 0.72
C LEU A 13 4.35 -6.24 -0.50
N LEU A 14 4.96 -6.28 -1.68
CA LEU A 14 4.37 -6.89 -2.85
C LEU A 14 4.56 -8.41 -2.82
N SER A 15 3.77 -9.14 -3.58
CA SER A 15 3.93 -10.59 -3.80
C SER A 15 5.11 -10.93 -4.73
N THR A 16 6.13 -10.07 -4.83
CA THR A 16 7.30 -10.21 -5.69
C THR A 16 8.56 -9.65 -5.02
N SER A 17 9.70 -10.30 -5.26
CA SER A 17 11.00 -9.99 -4.64
C SER A 17 11.83 -8.96 -5.41
N ASP A 18 11.38 -8.52 -6.58
CA ASP A 18 12.25 -7.79 -7.53
C ASP A 18 12.11 -6.27 -7.44
N GLY A 19 11.21 -5.78 -6.60
CA GLY A 19 11.06 -4.36 -6.35
C GLY A 19 12.19 -3.81 -5.48
N THR A 20 12.34 -2.49 -5.50
CA THR A 20 13.34 -1.77 -4.71
C THR A 20 12.67 -0.66 -3.91
N THR A 21 12.90 -0.66 -2.60
CA THR A 21 12.54 0.46 -1.72
C THR A 21 13.56 1.59 -1.82
N VAL A 22 13.04 2.81 -1.89
CA VAL A 22 13.77 4.06 -1.94
C VAL A 22 13.32 4.93 -0.78
N THR A 23 14.26 5.37 0.04
CA THR A 23 14.02 6.27 1.17
C THR A 23 14.17 7.73 0.74
N GLY A 24 13.37 8.62 1.32
CA GLY A 24 13.45 10.05 1.08
C GLY A 24 12.09 10.73 1.20
N GLU A 25 11.99 11.72 2.10
CA GLU A 25 10.77 12.51 2.32
C GLU A 25 10.37 13.33 1.09
N GLN A 26 11.32 13.64 0.20
CA GLN A 26 11.03 14.29 -1.07
C GLN A 26 10.25 13.38 -2.03
N TYR A 27 10.36 12.05 -1.89
CA TYR A 27 9.69 11.07 -2.75
C TYR A 27 8.35 10.60 -2.18
N SER A 28 8.16 10.67 -0.86
CA SER A 28 6.95 10.20 -0.21
C SER A 28 6.68 10.89 1.13
N LYS A 29 5.39 11.06 1.45
CA LYS A 29 4.89 11.52 2.75
C LYS A 29 5.16 10.52 3.89
N THR A 30 5.38 9.24 3.58
CA THR A 30 5.72 8.20 4.57
C THR A 30 7.24 8.06 4.76
N GLY A 31 8.04 8.80 4.00
CA GLY A 31 9.50 8.69 3.98
C GLY A 31 10.05 7.51 3.16
N VAL A 32 9.18 6.62 2.68
CA VAL A 32 9.53 5.44 1.88
C VAL A 32 8.68 5.34 0.63
N SER A 33 9.28 4.87 -0.45
CA SER A 33 8.62 4.64 -1.73
C SER A 33 9.26 3.44 -2.42
N PHE A 34 8.63 2.92 -3.47
CA PHE A 34 9.21 1.82 -4.23
C PHE A 34 9.02 1.99 -5.72
N TRP A 35 9.86 1.28 -6.47
CA TRP A 35 9.62 0.93 -7.86
C TRP A 35 9.79 -0.58 -8.02
N GLN A 36 9.16 -1.17 -9.02
CA GLN A 36 9.35 -2.60 -9.31
C GLN A 36 9.38 -2.82 -10.83
N PRO A 37 10.51 -3.26 -11.41
CA PRO A 37 10.70 -3.31 -12.86
C PRO A 37 9.98 -4.46 -13.59
N ASN A 38 9.61 -5.50 -12.85
CA ASN A 38 9.06 -6.72 -13.42
C ASN A 38 7.60 -6.58 -13.80
N TYR A 39 7.38 -6.58 -15.10
CA TYR A 39 6.05 -6.56 -15.67
C TYR A 39 5.24 -7.79 -15.23
N TYR A 40 3.93 -7.59 -15.01
CA TYR A 40 2.99 -8.63 -14.55
C TYR A 40 3.20 -9.19 -13.13
N LYS A 41 3.92 -8.48 -12.27
CA LYS A 41 4.02 -8.80 -10.83
C LYS A 41 3.35 -7.70 -10.00
N GLY A 42 2.94 -8.04 -8.77
CA GLY A 42 2.26 -7.09 -7.89
C GLY A 42 1.66 -7.79 -6.68
N LEU A 43 0.34 -7.80 -6.56
CA LEU A 43 -0.39 -8.39 -5.44
C LEU A 43 -1.28 -9.53 -5.92
N ASP A 44 -1.09 -10.72 -5.35
CA ASP A 44 -1.97 -11.86 -5.58
C ASP A 44 -3.16 -11.84 -4.61
N LEU A 45 -4.34 -12.10 -5.16
CA LEU A 45 -5.62 -12.12 -4.45
C LEU A 45 -6.16 -13.56 -4.38
N SER A 46 -6.86 -13.88 -3.30
CA SER A 46 -7.56 -15.17 -3.17
C SER A 46 -8.70 -15.30 -4.20
N GLU A 47 -9.39 -14.20 -4.49
CA GLU A 47 -10.54 -14.10 -5.40
C GLU A 47 -10.43 -12.85 -6.29
N VAL A 48 -11.16 -12.87 -7.41
CA VAL A 48 -11.26 -11.71 -8.30
C VAL A 48 -12.24 -10.71 -7.69
N PRO A 49 -11.85 -9.44 -7.46
CA PRO A 49 -12.71 -8.48 -6.79
C PRO A 49 -13.80 -7.95 -7.74
N PRO A 50 -15.06 -7.85 -7.28
CA PRO A 50 -16.19 -7.43 -8.13
C PRO A 50 -16.05 -5.98 -8.61
N GLU A 51 -15.34 -5.16 -7.86
CA GLU A 51 -14.88 -3.82 -8.23
C GLU A 51 -13.55 -3.55 -7.53
N LEU A 52 -12.78 -2.59 -8.00
CA LEU A 52 -11.47 -2.26 -7.43
C LEU A 52 -11.33 -0.75 -7.29
N TYR A 53 -11.08 -0.33 -6.06
CA TYR A 53 -10.65 1.00 -5.69
C TYR A 53 -9.16 0.98 -5.45
N GLY A 54 -8.48 2.04 -5.88
CA GLY A 54 -7.07 2.22 -5.61
C GLY A 54 -6.75 3.67 -5.34
N ARG A 55 -5.80 3.88 -4.43
CA ARG A 55 -5.24 5.19 -4.11
C ARG A 55 -3.74 5.05 -3.91
N PHE A 56 -2.93 5.90 -4.50
CA PHE A 56 -1.50 5.91 -4.26
C PHE A 56 -0.89 7.28 -4.50
N ASP A 57 0.25 7.52 -3.89
CA ASP A 57 1.08 8.69 -4.12
C ASP A 57 2.16 8.30 -5.16
N MET A 58 2.37 9.17 -6.15
CA MET A 58 3.30 9.00 -7.26
C MET A 58 4.29 10.16 -7.28
N TYR A 59 5.59 9.86 -7.42
CA TYR A 59 6.63 10.84 -7.62
C TYR A 59 7.41 10.56 -8.90
N ILE A 60 7.52 11.55 -9.77
CA ILE A 60 8.25 11.46 -11.04
C ILE A 60 9.53 12.30 -10.94
N LYS A 61 10.71 11.67 -11.01
CA LYS A 61 12.01 12.38 -10.87
C LYS A 61 12.31 13.37 -12.00
N ASN A 62 11.82 13.07 -13.20
CA ASN A 62 12.13 13.72 -14.48
C ASN A 62 13.63 13.90 -14.74
N SER A 63 14.39 12.80 -14.72
CA SER A 63 15.81 12.73 -15.08
C SER A 63 16.02 12.68 -16.61
N GLU A 64 17.26 12.89 -17.05
CA GLU A 64 17.62 12.91 -18.48
C GLU A 64 17.27 11.62 -19.25
N ASN A 65 17.07 10.49 -18.53
CA ASN A 65 16.74 9.18 -19.10
C ASN A 65 15.24 8.80 -18.99
N ALA A 66 14.35 9.76 -18.73
CA ALA A 66 12.92 9.51 -18.53
C ALA A 66 12.18 8.84 -19.71
N ASN A 67 12.80 8.74 -20.89
CA ASN A 67 12.19 8.16 -22.10
C ASN A 67 11.88 6.65 -22.00
N SER A 68 12.51 5.92 -21.08
CA SER A 68 12.21 4.51 -20.79
C SER A 68 11.30 4.31 -19.57
N ALA A 69 10.99 5.40 -18.86
CA ALA A 69 10.23 5.33 -17.63
C ALA A 69 8.74 5.11 -17.88
N ARG A 70 8.20 4.10 -17.20
CA ARG A 70 6.79 3.76 -17.28
C ARG A 70 6.30 3.11 -16.00
N LEU A 71 5.18 3.63 -15.51
CA LEU A 71 4.34 3.05 -14.48
C LEU A 71 3.16 2.35 -15.16
N SER A 72 2.72 1.22 -14.62
CA SER A 72 1.50 0.53 -15.00
C SER A 72 0.88 -0.15 -13.79
N ILE A 73 -0.38 0.18 -13.49
CA ILE A 73 -1.26 -0.57 -12.59
C ILE A 73 -2.34 -1.23 -13.45
N ALA A 74 -2.54 -2.53 -13.28
CA ALA A 74 -3.47 -3.33 -14.07
C ALA A 74 -4.11 -4.45 -13.24
N ILE A 75 -5.25 -4.96 -13.69
CA ILE A 75 -5.89 -6.18 -13.18
C ILE A 75 -6.23 -7.08 -14.37
N GLY A 76 -5.80 -8.34 -14.32
CA GLY A 76 -5.89 -9.21 -15.51
C GLY A 76 -5.11 -8.62 -16.68
N SER A 77 -5.75 -8.55 -17.85
CA SER A 77 -5.25 -7.86 -19.05
C SER A 77 -5.60 -6.36 -19.10
N TYR A 78 -6.36 -5.85 -18.13
CA TYR A 78 -6.92 -4.49 -18.14
C TYR A 78 -5.98 -3.49 -17.47
N LYS A 79 -5.49 -2.53 -18.25
CA LYS A 79 -4.72 -1.40 -17.71
C LYS A 79 -5.65 -0.39 -17.05
N ILE A 80 -5.31 -0.02 -15.82
CA ILE A 80 -6.11 0.88 -15.00
C ILE A 80 -5.49 2.27 -15.04
N VAL A 81 -4.21 2.35 -14.70
CA VAL A 81 -3.41 3.57 -14.70
C VAL A 81 -2.07 3.27 -15.35
N LYS A 82 -1.61 4.17 -16.22
CA LYS A 82 -0.28 4.11 -16.81
C LYS A 82 0.30 5.51 -16.86
N ALA A 83 1.51 5.72 -16.35
CA ALA A 83 2.25 6.96 -16.55
C ALA A 83 3.49 6.66 -17.39
N GLU A 84 3.77 7.48 -18.41
CA GLU A 84 4.96 7.31 -19.25
C GLU A 84 5.42 8.64 -19.84
N THR A 85 6.69 8.72 -20.21
CA THR A 85 7.20 9.78 -21.08
C THR A 85 6.98 9.38 -22.55
N SER A 86 6.33 10.24 -23.32
CA SER A 86 6.04 10.05 -24.75
C SER A 86 6.35 11.35 -25.51
N TRP A 87 7.21 11.28 -26.53
CA TRP A 87 7.69 12.45 -27.30
C TRP A 87 8.17 13.61 -26.42
N ASN A 88 9.00 13.29 -25.40
CA ASN A 88 9.52 14.24 -24.41
C ASN A 88 8.44 14.93 -23.54
N SER A 89 7.23 14.38 -23.46
CA SER A 89 6.16 14.87 -22.61
C SER A 89 5.62 13.74 -21.73
N TRP A 90 5.38 14.04 -20.45
CA TRP A 90 4.75 13.08 -19.55
C TRP A 90 3.26 12.96 -19.85
N LYS A 91 2.73 11.74 -19.76
CA LYS A 91 1.30 11.45 -19.91
C LYS A 91 0.87 10.43 -18.87
N ILE A 92 -0.31 10.66 -18.30
CA ILE A 92 -1.01 9.71 -17.46
C ILE A 92 -2.24 9.25 -18.24
N HIS A 93 -2.32 7.94 -18.45
CA HIS A 93 -3.40 7.26 -19.11
C HIS A 93 -4.21 6.45 -18.10
N GLY A 94 -5.46 6.18 -18.44
CA GLY A 94 -6.26 5.20 -17.73
C GLY A 94 -7.26 4.49 -18.65
N ASN A 95 -7.98 3.54 -18.06
CA ASN A 95 -8.85 2.59 -18.75
C ASN A 95 -8.06 1.68 -19.73
N ASN A 96 -8.58 0.50 -20.00
CA ASN A 96 -7.96 -0.54 -20.85
C ASN A 96 -7.60 -0.04 -22.27
N ASN A 97 -8.32 0.96 -22.78
CA ASN A 97 -8.06 1.58 -24.08
C ASN A 97 -6.95 2.66 -24.07
N ASN A 98 -6.32 2.92 -22.91
CA ASN A 98 -5.26 3.93 -22.71
C ASN A 98 -5.67 5.37 -23.04
N ASN A 99 -6.87 5.79 -22.62
CA ASN A 99 -7.29 7.19 -22.75
C ASN A 99 -6.34 8.10 -21.96
N ILE A 100 -5.93 9.21 -22.56
CA ILE A 100 -5.11 10.22 -21.87
C ILE A 100 -5.98 10.92 -20.83
N LEU A 101 -5.58 10.84 -19.55
CA LEU A 101 -6.22 11.54 -18.43
C LEU A 101 -5.60 12.92 -18.24
N VAL A 102 -4.26 12.99 -18.23
CA VAL A 102 -3.46 14.20 -18.02
C VAL A 102 -2.20 14.14 -18.89
N ALA A 103 -1.74 15.26 -19.42
CA ALA A 103 -0.57 15.31 -20.30
C ALA A 103 0.26 16.59 -20.11
N SER A 104 1.53 16.49 -20.53
CA SER A 104 2.48 17.60 -20.62
C SER A 104 2.70 18.31 -19.28
N ASP A 105 2.52 19.63 -19.26
CA ASP A 105 2.74 20.53 -18.13
C ASP A 105 1.75 20.32 -16.98
N ALA A 106 0.62 19.66 -17.24
CA ALA A 106 -0.32 19.26 -16.19
C ALA A 106 0.16 18.04 -15.38
N VAL A 107 1.21 17.34 -15.82
CA VAL A 107 1.84 16.27 -15.02
C VAL A 107 2.89 16.89 -14.11
N HIS A 108 2.69 16.78 -12.80
CA HIS A 108 3.65 17.25 -11.82
C HIS A 108 4.88 16.34 -11.81
N THR A 109 6.05 16.93 -12.07
CA THR A 109 7.35 16.29 -11.91
C THR A 109 8.08 16.90 -10.73
N LYS A 110 8.93 16.12 -10.09
CA LYS A 110 9.66 16.47 -8.86
C LYS A 110 8.75 16.90 -7.71
N ALA A 111 7.51 16.43 -7.74
CA ALA A 111 6.48 16.65 -6.74
C ALA A 111 5.65 15.39 -6.60
N ILE A 112 5.01 15.24 -5.45
CA ILE A 112 4.11 14.11 -5.16
C ILE A 112 2.74 14.44 -5.73
N SER A 113 2.24 13.59 -6.63
CA SER A 113 0.84 13.57 -7.05
C SER A 113 0.10 12.42 -6.38
N THR A 114 -1.15 12.64 -5.98
CA THR A 114 -2.04 11.59 -5.45
C THR A 114 -2.99 11.15 -6.53
N VAL A 115 -2.98 9.86 -6.85
CA VAL A 115 -3.89 9.23 -7.81
C VAL A 115 -4.90 8.40 -7.04
N TRP A 116 -6.18 8.60 -7.32
CA TRP A 116 -7.28 7.74 -6.90
C TRP A 116 -8.00 7.22 -8.14
N PHE A 117 -8.42 5.96 -8.12
CA PHE A 117 -9.23 5.37 -9.17
C PHE A 117 -10.26 4.39 -8.61
N HIS A 118 -11.31 4.20 -9.39
CA HIS A 118 -12.31 3.16 -9.23
C HIS A 118 -12.60 2.51 -10.58
N ILE A 119 -12.58 1.19 -10.60
CA ILE A 119 -13.03 0.39 -11.73
C ILE A 119 -14.09 -0.60 -11.30
N LYS A 120 -15.10 -0.77 -12.14
CA LYS A 120 -16.13 -1.78 -11.96
C LYS A 120 -16.47 -2.41 -13.30
N PRO A 121 -16.30 -3.72 -13.49
CA PRO A 121 -16.76 -4.42 -14.66
C PRO A 121 -18.28 -4.30 -14.84
N GLY A 122 -18.73 -4.26 -16.08
CA GLY A 122 -20.16 -4.25 -16.43
C GLY A 122 -20.50 -5.32 -17.46
N GLU A 123 -21.79 -5.57 -17.66
CA GLU A 123 -22.27 -6.47 -18.71
C GLU A 123 -21.80 -6.00 -20.09
N ASN A 124 -21.38 -6.93 -20.95
CA ASN A 124 -20.81 -6.63 -22.27
C ASN A 124 -19.66 -5.61 -22.23
N ASN A 125 -18.87 -5.62 -21.15
CA ASN A 125 -17.80 -4.67 -20.88
C ASN A 125 -18.26 -3.20 -20.74
N ASN A 126 -19.53 -2.92 -20.45
CA ASN A 126 -20.01 -1.56 -20.15
C ASN A 126 -19.80 -1.23 -18.67
N GLY A 127 -18.54 -1.18 -18.25
CA GLY A 127 -18.15 -0.93 -16.87
C GLY A 127 -18.00 0.54 -16.51
N VAL A 128 -17.55 0.80 -15.28
CA VAL A 128 -17.24 2.13 -14.75
C VAL A 128 -15.73 2.32 -14.65
N PHE A 129 -15.26 3.48 -15.08
CA PHE A 129 -13.91 3.97 -14.81
C PHE A 129 -13.98 5.39 -14.28
N HIS A 130 -13.53 5.60 -13.05
CA HIS A 130 -13.47 6.92 -12.43
C HIS A 130 -12.05 7.15 -11.90
N ALA A 131 -11.47 8.31 -12.17
CA ALA A 131 -10.15 8.68 -11.71
C ALA A 131 -10.10 10.14 -11.25
N ILE A 132 -9.40 10.36 -10.15
CA ILE A 132 -9.11 11.66 -9.53
C ILE A 132 -7.60 11.77 -9.39
N ILE A 133 -7.03 12.91 -9.77
CA ILE A 133 -5.60 13.21 -9.58
C ILE A 133 -5.50 14.56 -8.87
N ASP A 134 -4.76 14.60 -7.76
CA ASP A 134 -4.56 15.80 -6.95
C ASP A 134 -5.89 16.51 -6.62
N GLU A 135 -6.86 15.72 -6.12
CA GLU A 135 -8.23 16.14 -5.75
C GLU A 135 -9.12 16.61 -6.92
N ARG A 136 -8.61 16.61 -8.16
CA ARG A 136 -9.37 16.95 -9.37
C ARG A 136 -9.89 15.69 -10.05
N GLU A 137 -11.20 15.63 -10.29
CA GLU A 137 -11.78 14.61 -11.18
C GLU A 137 -11.21 14.80 -12.60
N VAL A 138 -10.52 13.77 -13.10
CA VAL A 138 -9.91 13.78 -14.45
C VAL A 138 -10.68 12.91 -15.44
N CYS A 139 -11.50 11.97 -14.94
CA CYS A 139 -12.28 11.07 -15.77
C CYS A 139 -13.38 10.38 -14.96
N ASN A 140 -14.60 10.32 -15.50
CA ASN A 140 -15.72 9.57 -14.91
C ASN A 140 -16.59 9.01 -16.05
N ILE A 141 -16.36 7.76 -16.42
CA ILE A 141 -16.97 7.08 -17.56
C ILE A 141 -17.82 5.93 -17.04
N GLN A 142 -19.09 5.88 -17.45
CA GLN A 142 -20.06 4.84 -17.05
C GLN A 142 -20.22 3.70 -18.07
N ASN A 143 -19.59 3.82 -19.25
CA ASN A 143 -19.59 2.81 -20.33
C ASN A 143 -18.13 2.51 -20.75
N ALA A 144 -17.27 2.25 -19.79
CA ALA A 144 -15.86 1.95 -19.99
C ALA A 144 -15.69 0.47 -20.32
N ASN A 145 -14.96 0.14 -21.39
CA ASN A 145 -14.64 -1.23 -21.84
C ASN A 145 -13.83 -2.04 -20.78
N ILE A 146 -14.51 -2.50 -19.73
CA ILE A 146 -13.95 -3.15 -18.54
C ILE A 146 -14.73 -4.43 -18.27
N GLY A 147 -14.05 -5.56 -18.37
CA GLY A 147 -14.62 -6.91 -18.26
C GLY A 147 -13.61 -7.92 -17.70
N TYR A 148 -12.92 -7.57 -16.61
CA TYR A 148 -11.85 -8.41 -16.06
C TYR A 148 -12.36 -9.61 -15.24
N LEU A 149 -13.66 -9.72 -14.92
CA LEU A 149 -14.19 -10.79 -14.06
C LEU A 149 -13.97 -12.20 -14.62
N THR A 150 -13.91 -12.33 -15.94
CA THR A 150 -13.69 -13.61 -16.64
C THR A 150 -12.24 -13.82 -17.08
N ASP A 151 -11.36 -12.86 -16.80
CA ASP A 151 -9.95 -12.92 -17.14
C ASP A 151 -9.21 -13.84 -16.15
N SER A 152 -8.47 -14.82 -16.67
CA SER A 152 -7.73 -15.79 -15.85
C SER A 152 -6.67 -15.15 -14.96
N ASP A 153 -6.17 -13.97 -15.33
CA ASP A 153 -5.14 -13.23 -14.61
C ASP A 153 -5.71 -12.20 -13.62
N ALA A 154 -7.04 -12.09 -13.49
CA ALA A 154 -7.67 -11.06 -12.65
C ALA A 154 -7.53 -11.30 -11.15
N LYS A 155 -6.91 -12.41 -10.74
CA LYS A 155 -6.46 -12.64 -9.36
C LYS A 155 -5.14 -11.98 -9.03
N THR A 156 -4.49 -11.30 -9.97
CA THR A 156 -3.26 -10.53 -9.69
C THR A 156 -3.47 -9.07 -10.08
N ILE A 157 -3.31 -8.18 -9.10
CA ILE A 157 -3.18 -6.74 -9.37
C ILE A 157 -1.71 -6.50 -9.71
N LYS A 158 -1.46 -6.16 -10.96
CA LYS A 158 -0.12 -5.99 -11.53
C LYS A 158 0.31 -4.54 -11.32
N ILE A 159 1.44 -4.31 -10.67
CA ILE A 159 1.99 -2.98 -10.37
C ILE A 159 3.43 -2.99 -10.85
N SER A 160 3.77 -2.19 -11.85
CA SER A 160 5.13 -2.14 -12.40
C SER A 160 5.57 -0.70 -12.64
N SER A 161 6.80 -0.39 -12.26
CA SER A 161 7.52 0.82 -12.63
C SER A 161 8.88 0.39 -13.17
N LEU A 162 9.10 0.55 -14.49
CA LEU A 162 10.25 -0.04 -15.19
C LEU A 162 11.63 0.47 -14.72
N THR A 163 11.64 1.64 -14.10
CA THR A 163 12.85 2.36 -13.68
C THR A 163 12.56 3.09 -12.37
N ASP A 164 13.60 3.50 -11.64
CA ASP A 164 13.47 4.30 -10.42
C ASP A 164 12.98 5.74 -10.66
N GLU A 165 12.72 6.10 -11.92
CA GLU A 165 12.21 7.39 -12.38
C GLU A 165 10.79 7.71 -11.87
N ILE A 166 9.95 6.68 -11.69
CA ILE A 166 8.59 6.80 -11.14
C ILE A 166 8.51 5.96 -9.88
N LEU A 167 8.31 6.62 -8.74
CA LEU A 167 8.22 6.00 -7.43
C LEU A 167 6.76 5.99 -6.94
N ILE A 168 6.37 4.92 -6.28
CA ILE A 168 5.03 4.68 -5.73
C ILE A 168 5.13 4.65 -4.21
N SER A 169 4.16 5.25 -3.52
CA SER A 169 4.02 5.16 -2.07
C SER A 169 2.57 5.31 -1.64
N SER A 170 2.28 5.14 -0.35
CA SER A 170 0.92 5.33 0.21
C SER A 170 -0.18 4.58 -0.56
N LEU A 171 0.14 3.36 -1.02
CA LEU A 171 -0.72 2.54 -1.85
C LEU A 171 -1.81 1.89 -1.00
N ILE A 172 -3.06 2.09 -1.38
CA ILE A 172 -4.24 1.45 -0.83
C ILE A 172 -4.98 0.80 -2.01
N LEU A 173 -5.32 -0.48 -1.88
CA LEU A 173 -6.17 -1.22 -2.82
C LEU A 173 -7.30 -1.88 -2.05
N SER A 174 -8.53 -1.80 -2.54
CA SER A 174 -9.68 -2.39 -1.88
C SER A 174 -10.79 -2.75 -2.86
N ASP A 175 -11.59 -3.75 -2.53
CA ASP A 175 -12.88 -4.03 -3.17
C ASP A 175 -14.04 -3.19 -2.60
N GLU A 176 -13.78 -2.38 -1.56
CA GLU A 176 -14.70 -1.40 -1.00
C GLU A 176 -14.26 0.03 -1.30
N GLU A 177 -15.22 0.96 -1.25
CA GLU A 177 -14.98 2.36 -1.56
C GLU A 177 -13.95 2.98 -0.61
N ILE A 178 -12.85 3.46 -1.18
CA ILE A 178 -11.83 4.25 -0.48
C ILE A 178 -12.17 5.72 -0.66
N ASN A 179 -12.21 6.49 0.44
CA ASN A 179 -12.37 7.93 0.33
C ASN A 179 -11.14 8.52 -0.40
N PRO A 180 -11.30 9.36 -1.45
CA PRO A 180 -10.16 9.98 -2.14
C PRO A 180 -9.21 10.77 -1.22
N ARG A 181 -9.71 11.23 -0.07
CA ARG A 181 -8.95 11.95 0.97
C ARG A 181 -8.33 11.06 2.04
N GLU A 182 -8.57 9.74 2.00
CA GLU A 182 -7.85 8.81 2.87
C GLU A 182 -6.34 8.95 2.66
N GLN A 183 -5.53 8.73 3.69
CA GLN A 183 -4.06 8.86 3.59
C GLN A 183 -3.40 7.75 4.39
N VAL A 184 -2.27 7.24 3.87
CA VAL A 184 -1.40 6.35 4.63
C VAL A 184 -0.42 7.22 5.40
N ILE A 185 -0.36 7.03 6.72
CA ILE A 185 0.58 7.71 7.61
C ILE A 185 1.40 6.68 8.37
N MET A 186 2.67 7.00 8.60
CA MET A 186 3.49 6.27 9.56
C MET A 186 3.10 6.74 10.97
N LEU A 187 2.68 5.81 11.81
CA LEU A 187 2.30 6.15 13.19
C LEU A 187 3.55 6.52 13.98
N PRO A 188 3.61 7.72 14.59
CA PRO A 188 4.74 8.09 15.43
C PRO A 188 4.73 7.21 16.69
N VAL A 189 5.86 6.58 16.99
CA VAL A 189 5.99 5.72 18.17
C VAL A 189 6.35 6.57 19.38
N GLN A 190 5.54 6.48 20.44
CA GLN A 190 5.83 7.10 21.73
C GLN A 190 6.72 6.21 22.60
N SER A 191 6.44 4.91 22.61
CA SER A 191 7.16 3.93 23.44
C SER A 191 7.00 2.53 22.87
N THR A 192 8.04 1.73 23.00
CA THR A 192 8.02 0.30 22.70
C THR A 192 8.04 -0.51 24.00
N GLN A 193 7.17 -1.50 24.10
CA GLN A 193 7.13 -2.49 25.19
C GLN A 193 7.34 -3.87 24.58
N THR A 194 8.28 -4.64 25.13
CA THR A 194 8.54 -5.99 24.65
C THR A 194 9.17 -6.87 25.72
N ASP A 195 8.95 -8.17 25.60
CA ASP A 195 9.69 -9.23 26.29
C ASP A 195 10.57 -10.05 25.33
N MET A 196 10.73 -9.58 24.09
CA MET A 196 11.70 -10.08 23.12
C MET A 196 13.09 -9.47 23.39
N THR A 197 14.14 -10.10 22.85
CA THR A 197 15.50 -9.60 22.97
C THR A 197 15.73 -8.46 21.98
N ASP A 198 16.08 -7.27 22.46
CA ASP A 198 16.49 -6.14 21.61
C ASP A 198 17.91 -6.38 21.07
N CYS A 199 18.06 -6.36 19.75
CA CYS A 199 19.33 -6.57 19.06
C CYS A 199 20.19 -5.29 18.94
N GLY A 200 19.66 -4.13 19.31
CA GLY A 200 20.35 -2.83 19.27
C GLY A 200 20.39 -2.16 17.89
N ASP A 201 19.83 -2.79 16.86
CA ASP A 201 19.71 -2.27 15.49
C ASP A 201 18.25 -1.94 15.10
N GLY A 202 17.33 -2.01 16.07
CA GLY A 202 15.89 -1.83 15.86
C GLY A 202 15.14 -3.13 15.57
N SER A 203 15.84 -4.27 15.43
CA SER A 203 15.23 -5.59 15.38
C SER A 203 15.07 -6.22 16.77
N TYR A 204 14.11 -7.14 16.88
CA TYR A 204 13.79 -7.85 18.11
C TYR A 204 13.72 -9.35 17.84
N GLU A 205 14.38 -10.14 18.68
CA GLU A 205 14.43 -11.60 18.56
C GLU A 205 13.53 -12.27 19.62
N ALA A 206 12.55 -13.05 19.14
CA ALA A 206 11.74 -13.93 19.97
C ALA A 206 12.41 -15.30 20.14
N THR A 207 12.55 -15.74 21.39
CA THR A 207 13.12 -17.03 21.80
C THR A 207 12.07 -18.01 22.32
N ALA A 208 10.84 -17.55 22.56
CA ALA A 208 9.70 -18.38 22.96
C ALA A 208 8.37 -17.88 22.34
N ALA A 209 7.42 -18.82 22.20
CA ALA A 209 6.09 -18.48 21.74
C ALA A 209 5.35 -17.66 22.81
N GLY A 210 4.55 -16.70 22.37
CA GLY A 210 3.80 -15.79 23.25
C GLY A 210 4.53 -14.49 23.60
N GLN A 211 5.82 -14.35 23.26
CA GLN A 211 6.52 -13.07 23.38
C GLN A 211 5.93 -12.02 22.45
N GLU A 212 5.93 -10.77 22.87
CA GLU A 212 5.25 -9.65 22.24
C GLU A 212 6.18 -8.45 22.02
N LEU A 213 5.97 -7.76 20.91
CA LEU A 213 6.54 -6.45 20.61
C LEU A 213 5.38 -5.50 20.36
N LEU A 214 5.23 -4.49 21.21
CA LEU A 214 4.10 -3.57 21.22
C LEU A 214 4.56 -2.12 21.20
N GLN A 215 3.89 -1.30 20.41
CA GLN A 215 4.19 0.13 20.29
C GLN A 215 2.95 0.95 20.64
N SER A 216 3.15 1.92 21.53
CA SER A 216 2.18 2.98 21.80
C SER A 216 2.40 4.13 20.82
N VAL A 217 1.31 4.73 20.34
CA VAL A 217 1.35 5.83 19.38
C VAL A 217 1.47 7.18 20.09
N ASP A 218 2.27 8.11 19.55
CA ASP A 218 2.25 9.51 19.96
C ASP A 218 0.98 10.19 19.44
N VAL A 219 -0.11 10.02 20.19
CA VAL A 219 -1.42 10.58 19.86
C VAL A 219 -1.40 12.11 19.89
N ALA A 220 -0.57 12.73 20.74
CA ALA A 220 -0.49 14.18 20.82
C ALA A 220 0.05 14.76 19.51
N ALA A 221 1.14 14.19 18.97
CA ALA A 221 1.69 14.59 17.68
C ALA A 221 0.66 14.45 16.55
N LEU A 222 -0.07 13.33 16.52
CA LEU A 222 -1.12 13.09 15.52
C LEU A 222 -2.29 14.09 15.64
N ILE A 223 -2.74 14.40 16.85
CA ILE A 223 -3.81 15.39 17.08
C ILE A 223 -3.37 16.77 16.61
N THR A 224 -2.12 17.16 16.89
CA THR A 224 -1.59 18.46 16.43
C THR A 224 -1.54 18.54 14.91
N GLN A 225 -1.17 17.45 14.23
CA GLN A 225 -1.01 17.45 12.77
C GLN A 225 -2.34 17.30 12.01
N TYR A 226 -3.22 16.41 12.47
CA TYR A 226 -4.40 15.99 11.71
C TYR A 226 -5.73 16.30 12.42
N GLY A 227 -5.72 16.73 13.68
CA GLY A 227 -6.90 16.95 14.49
C GLY A 227 -7.47 15.65 15.09
N GLY A 228 -7.88 15.68 16.36
CA GLY A 228 -8.30 14.47 17.09
C GLY A 228 -9.57 13.78 16.58
N ASN A 229 -10.40 14.49 15.81
CA ASN A 229 -11.62 13.95 15.21
C ASN A 229 -11.38 13.25 13.86
N SER A 230 -10.17 13.31 13.32
CA SER A 230 -9.82 12.60 12.08
C SER A 230 -10.00 11.10 12.27
N ARG A 231 -10.65 10.46 11.29
CA ARG A 231 -10.98 9.03 11.33
C ARG A 231 -9.76 8.19 11.02
N VAL A 232 -9.61 7.11 11.77
CA VAL A 232 -8.69 6.01 11.49
C VAL A 232 -9.56 4.88 10.99
N VAL A 233 -9.42 4.54 9.71
CA VAL A 233 -10.27 3.55 9.04
C VAL A 233 -9.64 2.17 8.95
N SER A 234 -8.31 2.10 9.06
CA SER A 234 -7.56 0.84 9.06
C SER A 234 -6.25 1.03 9.81
N ILE A 235 -5.71 -0.06 10.36
CA ILE A 235 -4.37 -0.14 10.96
C ILE A 235 -3.62 -1.28 10.29
N ALA A 236 -2.34 -1.05 9.98
CA ALA A 236 -1.49 -2.04 9.34
C ALA A 236 -0.16 -2.14 10.10
N PRO A 237 -0.07 -2.94 11.18
CA PRO A 237 1.20 -3.31 11.78
C PRO A 237 2.00 -4.07 10.73
N PHE A 238 3.28 -3.74 10.63
CA PHE A 238 4.20 -4.43 9.75
C PHE A 238 5.53 -4.71 10.45
N ALA A 239 6.26 -5.73 10.00
CA ALA A 239 7.57 -6.11 10.52
C ALA A 239 8.57 -6.29 9.37
N LYS A 240 9.74 -5.67 9.50
CA LYS A 240 10.87 -5.74 8.55
C LYS A 240 12.19 -5.52 9.31
N PRO A 241 13.15 -6.45 9.25
CA PRO A 241 13.01 -7.80 8.69
C PRO A 241 12.10 -8.66 9.59
N ALA A 242 11.42 -9.64 8.99
CA ALA A 242 10.56 -10.60 9.68
C ALA A 242 10.83 -12.02 9.14
N TYR A 243 11.67 -12.76 9.87
CA TYR A 243 12.10 -14.09 9.49
C TYR A 243 12.29 -14.99 10.70
N ARG A 244 12.25 -16.30 10.48
CA ARG A 244 12.52 -17.30 11.50
C ARG A 244 13.93 -17.87 11.35
N THR A 245 14.59 -18.05 12.48
CA THR A 245 15.91 -18.71 12.58
C THR A 245 15.79 -20.19 12.98
N ALA A 246 14.59 -20.64 13.37
CA ALA A 246 14.31 -22.02 13.77
C ALA A 246 12.87 -22.44 13.40
N GLU A 247 12.59 -23.75 13.37
CA GLU A 247 11.28 -24.29 12.98
C GLU A 247 10.17 -24.02 14.02
N GLY A 248 10.53 -23.86 15.30
CA GLY A 248 9.55 -23.79 16.40
C GLY A 248 8.83 -22.45 16.55
N LEU A 249 9.36 -21.35 16.00
CA LEU A 249 8.74 -20.02 16.03
C LEU A 249 8.63 -19.52 14.60
N CYS A 250 7.51 -19.82 13.95
CA CYS A 250 7.35 -19.58 12.51
C CYS A 250 6.21 -18.62 12.17
N ALA A 251 5.55 -18.03 13.17
CA ALA A 251 4.46 -17.12 12.92
C ALA A 251 4.50 -15.86 13.79
N LEU A 252 3.96 -14.79 13.22
CA LEU A 252 3.65 -13.54 13.90
C LEU A 252 2.13 -13.32 13.83
N THR A 253 1.50 -13.11 14.98
CA THR A 253 0.11 -12.70 15.07
C THR A 253 0.05 -11.20 15.31
N ALA A 254 -0.64 -10.46 14.45
CA ALA A 254 -0.85 -9.03 14.66
C ALA A 254 -1.77 -8.87 15.88
N ILE A 255 -1.39 -8.03 16.83
CA ILE A 255 -2.18 -7.82 18.05
C ILE A 255 -2.38 -6.34 18.33
N GLU A 256 -3.52 -6.07 18.96
CA GLU A 256 -3.89 -4.78 19.51
C GLU A 256 -4.24 -4.96 20.98
N LYS A 257 -3.68 -4.11 21.85
CA LYS A 257 -4.04 -4.04 23.26
C LYS A 257 -4.75 -2.74 23.57
N SER A 258 -5.83 -2.83 24.34
CA SER A 258 -6.56 -1.69 24.89
C SER A 258 -6.88 -1.99 26.35
N GLY A 259 -6.04 -1.48 27.26
CA GLY A 259 -6.10 -1.86 28.67
C GLY A 259 -5.75 -3.34 28.85
N SER A 260 -6.65 -4.13 29.47
CA SER A 260 -6.49 -5.58 29.63
C SER A 260 -7.00 -6.41 28.45
N ALA A 261 -7.72 -5.79 27.50
CA ALA A 261 -8.22 -6.50 26.33
C ALA A 261 -7.14 -6.65 25.27
N ILE A 262 -7.03 -7.85 24.71
CA ILE A 262 -6.15 -8.17 23.58
C ILE A 262 -7.02 -8.64 22.42
N THR A 263 -6.84 -8.04 21.25
CA THR A 263 -7.48 -8.45 20.01
C THR A 263 -6.41 -8.94 19.04
N GLU A 264 -6.62 -10.10 18.44
CA GLU A 264 -5.74 -10.67 17.42
C GLU A 264 -6.31 -10.37 16.02
N HIS A 265 -5.45 -9.91 15.12
CA HIS A 265 -5.80 -9.41 13.79
C HIS A 265 -5.18 -10.24 12.67
N GLY A 266 -5.14 -11.56 12.86
CA GLY A 266 -4.62 -12.52 11.89
C GLY A 266 -3.22 -13.05 12.25
N ARG A 267 -2.94 -14.27 11.77
CA ARG A 267 -1.68 -15.00 11.97
C ARG A 267 -0.95 -15.11 10.63
N HIS A 268 0.32 -14.74 10.62
CA HIS A 268 1.14 -14.66 9.42
C HIS A 268 2.40 -15.50 9.58
N ILE A 269 2.75 -16.29 8.55
CA ILE A 269 3.94 -17.13 8.58
C ILE A 269 5.17 -16.30 8.23
N ALA A 270 6.19 -16.34 9.08
CA ALA A 270 7.49 -15.78 8.80
C ALA A 270 8.33 -16.76 7.95
N GLY A 271 8.93 -16.26 6.88
CA GLY A 271 9.85 -17.03 6.04
C GLY A 271 11.22 -17.25 6.71
N GLN A 272 12.13 -17.92 6.00
CA GLN A 272 13.55 -18.05 6.41
C GLN A 272 14.46 -17.00 5.73
N ASP A 273 13.90 -16.18 4.85
CA ASP A 273 14.63 -15.11 4.16
C ASP A 273 14.87 -13.93 5.10
N GLN A 274 16.12 -13.49 5.26
CA GLN A 274 16.49 -12.35 6.09
C GLN A 274 15.86 -11.03 5.62
N ASN A 275 15.41 -10.95 4.37
CA ASN A 275 14.65 -9.81 3.85
C ASN A 275 13.12 -9.96 4.02
N GLY A 276 12.69 -10.96 4.78
CA GLY A 276 11.28 -11.29 5.00
C GLY A 276 10.49 -10.12 5.55
N PHE A 277 9.20 -10.10 5.23
CA PHE A 277 8.27 -9.06 5.63
C PHE A 277 6.94 -9.68 6.05
N VAL A 278 6.30 -9.10 7.06
CA VAL A 278 4.94 -9.47 7.47
C VAL A 278 4.09 -8.22 7.67
N ILE A 279 2.83 -8.27 7.24
CA ILE A 279 1.82 -7.22 7.45
C ILE A 279 0.49 -7.82 7.90
N GLY A 280 -0.14 -7.18 8.89
CA GLY A 280 -1.41 -7.62 9.47
C GLY A 280 -2.46 -6.53 9.41
N THR A 281 -2.87 -6.15 8.20
CA THR A 281 -3.87 -5.09 8.00
C THR A 281 -5.25 -5.51 8.50
N TYR A 282 -5.92 -4.60 9.21
CA TYR A 282 -7.31 -4.75 9.61
C TYR A 282 -8.03 -3.39 9.62
N ASP A 283 -9.34 -3.43 9.43
CA ASP A 283 -10.18 -2.24 9.47
C ASP A 283 -10.59 -1.88 10.90
N THR A 284 -10.78 -0.58 11.10
CA THR A 284 -11.21 -0.03 12.37
C THR A 284 -12.06 1.21 12.17
N SER A 285 -12.82 1.61 13.19
CA SER A 285 -13.71 2.78 13.13
C SER A 285 -13.36 3.81 14.19
N LEU A 286 -12.06 3.93 14.49
CA LEU A 286 -11.54 4.85 15.49
C LEU A 286 -11.44 6.28 14.95
N ASN A 287 -11.21 7.20 15.87
CA ASN A 287 -10.60 8.49 15.56
C ASN A 287 -9.19 8.52 16.15
N ILE A 288 -8.40 9.53 15.77
CA ILE A 288 -7.02 9.68 16.28
C ILE A 288 -7.00 9.72 17.82
N ALA A 289 -7.93 10.43 18.46
CA ALA A 289 -8.01 10.46 19.92
C ALA A 289 -8.25 9.06 20.54
N GLY A 290 -8.98 8.19 19.84
CA GLY A 290 -9.29 6.82 20.23
C GLY A 290 -8.11 5.86 20.15
N LEU A 291 -6.96 6.29 19.61
CA LEU A 291 -5.69 5.55 19.69
C LEU A 291 -5.03 5.68 21.08
N ALA A 292 -5.47 6.63 21.91
CA ALA A 292 -4.88 6.84 23.22
C ALA A 292 -5.01 5.60 24.11
N GLY A 293 -3.89 5.18 24.71
CA GLY A 293 -3.83 3.98 25.55
C GLY A 293 -3.91 2.65 24.78
N ARG A 294 -3.93 2.69 23.44
CA ARG A 294 -3.82 1.49 22.61
C ARG A 294 -2.36 1.20 22.28
N GLN A 295 -2.06 -0.08 22.15
CA GLN A 295 -0.76 -0.57 21.70
C GLN A 295 -0.97 -1.52 20.53
N PHE A 296 -0.07 -1.45 19.56
CA PHE A 296 -0.13 -2.25 18.33
C PHE A 296 1.18 -2.98 18.12
N GLY A 297 1.13 -4.19 17.59
CA GLY A 297 2.34 -4.89 17.20
C GLY A 297 2.13 -6.38 16.99
N TRP A 298 3.08 -7.17 17.49
CA TRP A 298 3.22 -8.57 17.11
C TRP A 298 3.35 -9.48 18.31
N ARG A 299 2.76 -10.67 18.23
CA ARG A 299 3.03 -11.81 19.12
C ARG A 299 3.69 -12.93 18.34
N ALA A 300 4.83 -13.41 18.82
CA ALA A 300 5.53 -14.56 18.26
C ALA A 300 4.78 -15.86 18.56
N GLY A 301 4.73 -16.77 17.59
CA GLY A 301 4.02 -18.04 17.71
C GLY A 301 4.66 -19.16 16.90
N THR A 302 4.19 -20.38 17.19
CA THR A 302 4.52 -21.60 16.46
C THR A 302 3.66 -21.73 15.22
#